data_AF-A0AA35VZ72-F1
#
_entry.id   AF-A0AA35VZ72-F1
#
_cell.length_a   1.000
_cell.length_b   1.000
_cell.length_c   1.000
_cell.angle_alpha   90.00
_cell.angle_beta   90.00
_cell.angle_gamma   90.00
#
_symmetry.space_group_name_H-M   'P 1'
#
loop_
_entity.id
_entity.type
_entity.pdbx_description
1 polymer ?
#
loop_
_entity_poly.entity_id
_entity_poly.type
_entity_poly.pdbx_seq_one_letter_code
_entity_poly.pdbx_strand_id
1 'polypeptide(L)'
;MVASGVFGGAFTLEEGLACADVDGKTIGEELERIGYAGEMECGGREVGAFFEAHIEQGPILEAEEKTIGIVQGVQGISWFDVSVTGMESHAGTTPMERRRDALVGCRQAEEIAAERGLEITVEEIWHSPPVKFAADCVGAVQNAAETLGYASRPITSGAGHDAVYVHNEIEAATQADIAAGCDVLLECDGRARHPRRRRAREGV
;
A
#
# COMPACT_ATOMS: atom_id res chain seq x y z
N MET A 1 0.80 6.26 -4.55
CA MET A 1 2.28 6.34 -4.57
C MET A 1 2.74 7.08 -5.84
N VAL A 2 2.50 8.40 -5.95
CA VAL A 2 2.70 9.11 -7.24
C VAL A 2 4.18 9.34 -7.55
N ALA A 3 5.00 9.71 -6.57
CA ALA A 3 6.42 10.03 -6.79
C ALA A 3 7.26 8.81 -7.19
N SER A 4 7.07 7.65 -6.53
CA SER A 4 7.70 6.39 -6.94
C SER A 4 7.16 5.90 -8.28
N GLY A 5 5.90 6.19 -8.61
CA GLY A 5 5.33 5.96 -9.94
C GLY A 5 5.99 6.81 -11.02
N VAL A 6 6.33 8.08 -10.75
CA VAL A 6 7.16 8.90 -11.66
C VAL A 6 8.56 8.30 -11.81
N PHE A 7 9.20 7.93 -10.69
CA PHE A 7 10.52 7.34 -10.71
C PHE A 7 10.59 6.04 -11.53
N GLY A 8 9.59 5.15 -11.36
CA GLY A 8 9.47 3.87 -12.07
C GLY A 8 8.74 3.96 -13.42
N GLY A 9 8.58 5.17 -13.98
CA GLY A 9 8.06 5.40 -15.32
C GLY A 9 6.56 5.15 -15.53
N ALA A 10 5.79 4.90 -14.46
CA ALA A 10 4.34 4.69 -14.53
C ALA A 10 3.54 5.99 -14.73
N PHE A 11 4.10 7.12 -14.30
CA PHE A 11 3.53 8.46 -14.50
C PHE A 11 4.61 9.40 -15.04
N THR A 12 4.20 10.43 -15.78
CA THR A 12 5.11 11.51 -16.18
C THR A 12 5.38 12.46 -15.01
N LEU A 13 6.52 13.15 -15.05
CA LEU A 13 6.85 14.18 -14.04
C LEU A 13 5.79 15.30 -14.03
N GLU A 14 5.27 15.69 -15.19
CA GLU A 14 4.21 16.69 -15.30
C GLU A 14 2.94 16.26 -14.57
N GLU A 15 2.47 15.03 -14.79
CA GLU A 15 1.31 14.47 -14.08
C GLU A 15 1.53 14.42 -12.56
N GLY A 16 2.73 13.98 -12.13
CA GLY A 16 3.07 13.90 -10.71
C GLY A 16 3.09 15.27 -10.03
N LEU A 17 3.66 16.29 -10.68
CA LEU A 17 3.71 17.64 -10.13
C LEU A 17 2.34 18.33 -10.13
N ALA A 18 1.46 17.98 -11.08
CA ALA A 18 0.12 18.57 -11.22
C ALA A 18 -0.93 18.01 -10.25
N CYS A 19 -0.64 16.94 -9.51
CA CYS A 19 -1.56 16.42 -8.48
C CYS A 19 -1.87 17.51 -7.44
N ALA A 20 -3.15 17.87 -7.32
CA ALA A 20 -3.62 18.91 -6.41
C ALA A 20 -4.26 18.32 -5.14
N ASP A 21 -4.10 19.04 -4.02
CA ASP A 21 -4.88 18.81 -2.81
C ASP A 21 -6.31 19.37 -2.90
N VAL A 22 -7.07 19.25 -1.82
CA VAL A 22 -8.46 19.74 -1.74
C VAL A 22 -8.60 21.26 -1.84
N ASP A 23 -7.53 22.00 -1.57
CA ASP A 23 -7.48 23.46 -1.67
C ASP A 23 -6.95 23.92 -3.05
N GLY A 24 -6.64 22.97 -3.94
CA GLY A 24 -6.15 23.21 -5.29
C GLY A 24 -4.65 23.46 -5.40
N LYS A 25 -3.87 23.27 -4.33
CA LYS A 25 -2.40 23.41 -4.36
C LYS A 25 -1.77 22.15 -4.90
N THR A 26 -0.86 22.30 -5.84
CA THR A 26 -0.20 21.18 -6.52
C THR A 26 1.03 20.69 -5.75
N ILE A 27 1.43 19.44 -5.98
CA ILE A 27 2.68 18.88 -5.46
C ILE A 27 3.87 19.76 -5.86
N GLY A 28 3.91 20.25 -7.10
CA GLY A 28 5.00 21.12 -7.57
C GLY A 28 5.11 22.43 -6.79
N GLU A 29 4.00 23.15 -6.60
CA GLU A 29 3.97 24.39 -5.81
C GLU A 29 4.41 24.14 -4.37
N GLU A 30 3.95 23.04 -3.76
CA GLU A 30 4.29 22.72 -2.38
C GLU A 30 5.75 22.28 -2.23
N LEU A 31 6.33 21.57 -3.21
CA LEU A 31 7.77 21.25 -3.24
C LEU A 31 8.63 22.51 -3.32
N GLU A 32 8.27 23.48 -4.16
CA GLU A 32 8.93 24.78 -4.23
C GLU A 32 8.82 25.52 -2.91
N ARG A 33 7.62 25.56 -2.32
CA ARG A 33 7.35 26.24 -1.05
C ARG A 33 8.19 25.71 0.11
N ILE A 34 8.40 24.40 0.19
CA ILE A 34 9.21 23.78 1.26
C ILE A 34 10.70 23.70 0.93
N GLY A 35 11.11 24.09 -0.30
CA GLY A 35 12.50 24.03 -0.74
C GLY A 35 13.01 22.63 -1.10
N TYR A 36 12.12 21.72 -1.49
CA TYR A 36 12.44 20.35 -1.92
C TYR A 36 12.22 20.11 -3.42
N ALA A 37 11.97 21.17 -4.21
CA ALA A 37 12.02 21.13 -5.67
C ALA A 37 13.47 20.93 -6.13
N GLY A 38 13.93 19.68 -6.12
CA GLY A 38 15.29 19.30 -6.48
C GLY A 38 15.56 19.41 -7.99
N GLU A 39 16.84 19.57 -8.34
CA GLU A 39 17.30 19.67 -9.73
C GLU A 39 17.63 18.31 -10.37
N MET A 40 17.71 17.24 -9.56
CA MET A 40 18.04 15.91 -10.06
C MET A 40 16.85 15.31 -10.82
N GLU A 41 17.14 14.70 -11.96
CA GLU A 41 16.14 13.97 -12.73
C GLU A 41 15.50 12.84 -11.89
N CYS A 42 14.18 12.74 -11.95
CA CYS A 42 13.41 11.71 -11.25
C CYS A 42 13.34 10.45 -12.14
N GLY A 43 13.98 9.37 -11.72
CA GLY A 43 14.06 8.12 -12.48
C GLY A 43 15.28 8.05 -13.41
N GLY A 44 15.31 7.03 -14.29
CA GLY A 44 16.34 6.88 -15.34
C GLY A 44 17.73 6.43 -14.86
N ARG A 45 17.89 6.17 -13.56
CA ARG A 45 19.13 5.69 -12.94
C ARG A 45 19.00 4.20 -12.63
N GLU A 46 19.98 3.42 -13.06
CA GLU A 46 20.05 1.98 -12.79
C GLU A 46 20.06 1.71 -11.27
N VAL A 47 19.15 0.85 -10.82
CA VAL A 47 19.05 0.41 -9.43
C VAL A 47 19.33 -1.08 -9.37
N GLY A 48 20.44 -1.48 -8.74
CA GLY A 48 20.79 -2.90 -8.64
C GLY A 48 19.76 -3.72 -7.87
N ALA A 49 19.28 -3.22 -6.72
CA ALA A 49 18.21 -3.83 -5.95
C ALA A 49 17.51 -2.77 -5.08
N PHE A 50 16.23 -2.97 -4.82
CA PHE A 50 15.44 -2.11 -3.93
C PHE A 50 14.80 -2.96 -2.84
N PHE A 51 14.97 -2.53 -1.58
CA PHE A 51 14.36 -3.16 -0.43
C PHE A 51 13.66 -2.09 0.41
N GLU A 52 12.43 -2.37 0.79
CA GLU A 52 11.62 -1.51 1.65
C GLU A 52 11.27 -2.28 2.93
N ALA A 53 11.72 -1.77 4.08
CA ALA A 53 11.27 -2.26 5.36
C ALA A 53 9.96 -1.56 5.72
N HIS A 54 8.93 -2.34 6.02
CA HIS A 54 7.60 -1.80 6.31
C HIS A 54 6.91 -2.65 7.38
N ILE A 55 6.08 -2.01 8.22
CA ILE A 55 5.19 -2.75 9.12
C ILE A 55 4.12 -3.49 8.31
N GLU A 56 3.57 -4.58 8.84
CA GLU A 56 2.58 -5.39 8.11
C GLU A 56 1.29 -4.60 7.76
N GLN A 57 0.87 -3.69 8.64
CA GLN A 57 -0.46 -3.05 8.60
C GLN A 57 -1.63 -4.05 8.67
N GLY A 58 -1.35 -5.28 9.10
CA GLY A 58 -2.28 -6.37 9.31
C GLY A 58 -1.94 -7.15 10.59
N PRO A 59 -2.76 -8.16 10.94
CA PRO A 59 -2.62 -8.88 12.20
C PRO A 59 -1.81 -10.18 12.10
N ILE A 60 -1.35 -10.61 10.92
CA ILE A 60 -0.86 -11.97 10.67
C ILE A 60 0.44 -12.26 11.43
N LEU A 61 1.45 -11.40 11.31
CA LEU A 61 2.75 -11.58 11.94
C LEU A 61 2.63 -11.52 13.47
N GLU A 62 1.81 -10.61 13.99
CA GLU A 62 1.54 -10.55 15.44
C GLU A 62 0.81 -11.80 15.92
N ALA A 63 -0.28 -12.20 15.25
CA ALA A 63 -1.10 -13.35 15.65
C ALA A 63 -0.36 -14.70 15.56
N GLU A 64 0.59 -14.82 14.64
CA GLU A 64 1.38 -16.04 14.45
C GLU A 64 2.78 -15.98 15.09
N GLU A 65 3.05 -14.93 15.87
CA GLU A 65 4.32 -14.70 16.56
C GLU A 65 5.54 -14.74 15.62
N LYS A 66 5.37 -14.22 14.40
CA LYS A 66 6.43 -14.09 13.39
C LYS A 66 7.03 -12.70 13.47
N THR A 67 8.36 -12.63 13.52
CA THR A 67 9.10 -11.37 13.55
C THR A 67 9.22 -10.76 12.16
N ILE A 68 9.45 -11.59 11.13
CA ILE A 68 9.72 -11.12 9.76
C ILE A 68 8.68 -11.67 8.78
N GLY A 69 8.05 -10.77 8.02
CA GLY A 69 7.26 -11.12 6.85
C GLY A 69 8.12 -11.12 5.59
N ILE A 70 8.23 -12.27 4.93
CA ILE A 70 8.95 -12.42 3.66
C ILE A 70 7.96 -12.14 2.54
N VAL A 71 7.84 -10.86 2.19
CA VAL A 71 6.83 -10.36 1.25
C VAL A 71 7.12 -10.90 -0.16
N GLN A 72 6.19 -11.69 -0.69
CA GLN A 72 6.33 -12.31 -2.02
C GLN A 72 5.91 -11.36 -3.16
N GLY A 73 5.10 -10.35 -2.82
CA GLY A 73 4.47 -9.44 -3.76
C GLY A 73 3.34 -8.67 -3.12
N VAL A 74 2.65 -7.87 -3.93
CA VAL A 74 1.50 -7.04 -3.56
C VAL A 74 0.26 -7.54 -4.30
N GLN A 75 -0.86 -7.63 -3.58
CA GLN A 75 -2.13 -8.01 -4.20
C GLN A 75 -2.61 -6.98 -5.22
N GLY A 76 -3.42 -7.41 -6.18
CA GLY A 76 -4.13 -6.48 -7.06
C GLY A 76 -5.21 -5.72 -6.30
N ILE A 77 -5.46 -4.47 -6.70
CA ILE A 77 -6.43 -3.59 -6.06
C ILE A 77 -7.30 -2.98 -7.15
N SER A 78 -8.61 -3.17 -7.04
CA SER A 78 -9.60 -2.46 -7.84
C SER A 78 -10.39 -1.52 -6.93
N TRP A 79 -10.46 -0.25 -7.32
CA TRP A 79 -11.30 0.75 -6.68
C TRP A 79 -12.51 1.04 -7.56
N PHE A 80 -13.67 1.14 -6.92
CA PHE A 80 -14.95 1.42 -7.56
C PHE A 80 -15.59 2.60 -6.82
N ASP A 81 -16.13 3.55 -7.57
CA ASP A 81 -17.03 4.56 -7.02
C ASP A 81 -18.47 4.18 -7.36
N VAL A 82 -19.28 4.00 -6.32
CA VAL A 82 -20.71 3.71 -6.44
C VAL A 82 -21.49 4.82 -5.76
N SER A 83 -22.31 5.55 -6.53
CA SER A 83 -23.16 6.61 -6.01
C SER A 83 -24.64 6.27 -6.14
N VAL A 84 -25.33 6.25 -5.00
CA VAL A 84 -26.79 6.13 -4.95
C VAL A 84 -27.35 7.29 -4.14
N THR A 85 -28.14 8.12 -4.80
CA THR A 85 -28.70 9.34 -4.19
C THR A 85 -30.13 9.10 -3.74
N GLY A 86 -30.36 9.23 -2.43
CA GLY A 86 -31.67 9.18 -1.80
C GLY A 86 -32.26 10.57 -1.52
N MET A 87 -33.06 10.66 -0.45
CA MET A 87 -33.56 11.92 0.10
C MET A 87 -33.24 11.98 1.59
N GLU A 88 -32.54 13.03 2.01
CA GLU A 88 -32.28 13.29 3.42
C GLU A 88 -33.58 13.53 4.20
N SER A 89 -33.72 12.93 5.38
CA SER A 89 -34.90 13.10 6.22
C SER A 89 -34.63 12.67 7.65
N HIS A 90 -35.44 13.14 8.61
CA HIS A 90 -35.26 12.79 10.02
C HIS A 90 -35.71 11.35 10.31
N ALA A 91 -34.81 10.55 10.90
CA ALA A 91 -34.99 9.11 11.08
C ALA A 91 -36.23 8.72 11.90
N GLY A 92 -36.68 9.56 12.85
CA GLY A 92 -37.84 9.28 13.70
C GLY A 92 -39.17 9.87 13.21
N THR A 93 -39.14 10.98 12.47
CA THR A 93 -40.35 11.76 12.15
C THR A 93 -40.75 11.66 10.69
N THR A 94 -39.93 11.02 9.84
CA THR A 94 -40.31 10.69 8.47
C THR A 94 -41.04 9.35 8.44
N PRO A 95 -42.34 9.32 8.11
CA PRO A 95 -43.07 8.08 7.89
C PRO A 95 -42.38 7.20 6.84
N MET A 96 -42.47 5.87 6.98
CA MET A 96 -41.73 4.93 6.12
C MET A 96 -42.04 5.11 4.65
N GLU A 97 -43.30 5.37 4.30
CA GLU A 97 -43.79 5.57 2.94
C GLU A 97 -43.27 6.83 2.26
N ARG A 98 -42.65 7.75 3.00
CA ARG A 98 -42.08 9.00 2.48
C ARG A 98 -40.56 8.95 2.33
N ARG A 99 -39.91 7.85 2.72
CA ARG A 99 -38.45 7.73 2.67
C ARG A 99 -37.99 7.41 1.25
N ARG A 100 -36.84 7.96 0.87
CA ARG A 100 -36.04 7.52 -0.28
C ARG A 100 -34.65 7.17 0.24
N ASP A 101 -34.57 5.99 0.86
CA ASP A 101 -33.37 5.53 1.55
C ASP A 101 -32.40 4.93 0.52
N ALA A 102 -31.22 5.54 0.37
CA ALA A 102 -30.22 5.10 -0.60
C ALA A 102 -29.70 3.68 -0.31
N LEU A 103 -29.57 3.30 0.96
CA LEU A 103 -29.06 1.99 1.36
C LEU A 103 -30.04 0.87 0.99
N VAL A 104 -31.33 1.09 1.28
CA VAL A 104 -32.39 0.17 0.86
C VAL A 104 -32.48 0.13 -0.66
N GLY A 105 -32.33 1.27 -1.33
CA GLY A 105 -32.33 1.39 -2.79
C GLY A 105 -31.23 0.56 -3.45
N CYS A 106 -29.99 0.61 -2.96
CA CYS A 106 -28.89 -0.23 -3.46
C CYS A 106 -29.26 -1.72 -3.42
N ARG A 107 -29.72 -2.19 -2.26
CA ARG A 107 -30.04 -3.60 -2.05
C ARG A 107 -31.17 -4.08 -2.96
N GLN A 108 -32.22 -3.27 -3.09
CA GLN A 108 -33.36 -3.60 -3.95
C GLN A 108 -32.98 -3.61 -5.42
N ALA A 109 -32.09 -2.71 -5.86
CA ALA A 109 -31.62 -2.70 -7.23
C ALA A 109 -30.91 -4.02 -7.59
N GLU A 110 -30.02 -4.51 -6.72
CA GLU A 110 -29.35 -5.81 -6.89
C GLU A 110 -30.35 -6.97 -7.00
N GLU A 111 -31.34 -7.01 -6.12
CA GLU A 111 -32.36 -8.07 -6.11
C GLU A 111 -33.21 -8.06 -7.38
N ILE A 112 -33.69 -6.90 -7.81
CA ILE A 112 -34.50 -6.74 -9.03
C ILE A 112 -33.68 -7.12 -10.27
N ALA A 113 -32.40 -6.73 -10.31
CA ALA A 113 -31.53 -7.06 -11.41
C ALA A 113 -31.37 -8.58 -11.55
N ALA A 114 -31.13 -9.29 -10.43
CA ALA A 114 -31.06 -10.74 -10.41
C ALA A 114 -32.38 -11.41 -10.85
N GLU A 115 -33.53 -10.94 -10.36
CA GLU A 115 -34.85 -11.50 -10.70
C GLU A 115 -35.22 -11.33 -12.18
N ARG A 116 -34.82 -10.21 -12.79
CA ARG A 116 -35.19 -9.86 -14.16
C ARG A 116 -34.12 -10.21 -15.20
N GLY A 117 -32.99 -10.78 -14.76
CA GLY A 117 -31.84 -11.03 -15.63
C GLY A 117 -31.27 -9.74 -16.22
N LEU A 118 -31.32 -8.64 -15.45
CA LEU A 118 -30.70 -7.37 -15.80
C LEU A 118 -29.31 -7.30 -15.19
N GLU A 119 -28.45 -6.48 -15.78
CA GLU A 119 -27.09 -6.23 -15.31
C GLU A 119 -27.00 -4.83 -14.69
N ILE A 120 -26.39 -4.75 -13.51
CA ILE A 120 -25.97 -3.48 -12.90
C ILE A 120 -24.48 -3.33 -13.18
N THR A 121 -24.12 -2.28 -13.89
CA THR A 121 -22.72 -1.94 -14.14
C THR A 121 -22.20 -1.03 -13.04
N VAL A 122 -21.08 -1.43 -12.44
CA VAL A 122 -20.28 -0.61 -11.53
C VAL A 122 -18.97 -0.29 -12.25
N GLU A 123 -18.63 0.98 -12.34
CA GLU A 123 -17.44 1.43 -13.04
C GLU A 123 -16.23 1.39 -12.11
N GLU A 124 -15.17 0.74 -12.60
CA GLU A 124 -13.87 0.75 -11.95
C GLU A 124 -13.20 2.11 -12.21
N ILE A 125 -12.86 2.82 -11.13
CA ILE A 125 -12.21 4.13 -11.22
C ILE A 125 -10.69 4.01 -11.24
N TRP A 126 -10.15 2.90 -10.74
CA TRP A 126 -8.72 2.65 -10.74
C TRP A 126 -8.45 1.16 -10.50
N HIS A 127 -7.47 0.63 -11.21
CA HIS A 127 -6.99 -0.73 -11.00
C HIS A 127 -5.47 -0.79 -11.05
N SER A 128 -4.91 -1.48 -10.06
CA SER A 128 -3.52 -1.86 -10.01
C SER A 128 -3.42 -3.39 -10.02
N PRO A 129 -2.74 -3.98 -11.01
CA PRO A 129 -2.57 -5.42 -11.09
C PRO A 129 -1.67 -5.94 -9.94
N PRO A 130 -1.78 -7.23 -9.58
CA PRO A 130 -0.88 -7.83 -8.61
C PRO A 130 0.58 -7.78 -9.11
N VAL A 131 1.50 -7.51 -8.19
CA VAL A 131 2.94 -7.46 -8.47
C VAL A 131 3.64 -8.58 -7.72
N LYS A 132 4.50 -9.33 -8.43
CA LYS A 132 5.43 -10.28 -7.82
C LYS A 132 6.79 -9.62 -7.68
N PHE A 133 7.44 -9.78 -6.53
CA PHE A 133 8.80 -9.28 -6.35
C PHE A 133 9.84 -10.25 -6.91
N ALA A 134 11.03 -9.72 -7.22
CA ALA A 134 12.16 -10.50 -7.72
C ALA A 134 12.50 -11.66 -6.77
N ALA A 135 12.56 -12.88 -7.30
CA ALA A 135 12.83 -14.09 -6.53
C ALA A 135 14.16 -14.01 -5.77
N ASP A 136 15.19 -13.40 -6.36
CA ASP A 136 16.51 -13.27 -5.73
C ASP A 136 16.48 -12.30 -4.53
N CYS A 137 15.72 -11.21 -4.63
CA CYS A 137 15.51 -10.28 -3.51
C CYS A 137 14.70 -10.95 -2.39
N VAL A 138 13.60 -11.63 -2.74
CA VAL A 138 12.79 -12.39 -1.78
C VAL A 138 13.63 -13.47 -1.08
N GLY A 139 14.44 -14.19 -1.84
CA GLY A 139 15.36 -15.21 -1.33
C GLY A 139 16.43 -14.62 -0.40
N ALA A 140 16.94 -13.42 -0.70
CA ALA A 140 17.87 -12.74 0.18
C ALA A 140 17.24 -12.37 1.52
N VAL A 141 15.99 -11.87 1.54
CA VAL A 141 15.27 -11.61 2.81
C VAL A 141 15.05 -12.89 3.61
N GLN A 142 14.68 -13.98 2.94
CA GLN A 142 14.54 -15.29 3.59
C GLN A 142 15.86 -15.74 4.23
N ASN A 143 16.95 -15.73 3.44
CA ASN A 143 18.27 -16.17 3.89
C ASN A 143 18.79 -15.33 5.06
N ALA A 144 18.59 -14.00 5.02
CA ALA A 144 19.03 -13.12 6.08
C ALA A 144 18.22 -13.33 7.37
N ALA A 145 16.90 -13.53 7.27
CA ALA A 145 16.05 -13.87 8.42
C ALA A 145 16.46 -15.20 9.06
N GLU A 146 16.80 -16.21 8.26
CA GLU A 146 17.31 -17.50 8.74
C GLU A 146 18.69 -17.37 9.41
N THR A 147 19.61 -16.64 8.78
CA THR A 147 20.97 -16.40 9.28
C THR A 147 20.96 -15.70 10.63
N LEU A 148 20.05 -14.74 10.81
CA LEU A 148 19.86 -13.98 12.05
C LEU A 148 18.98 -14.70 13.08
N GLY A 149 18.40 -15.86 12.72
CA GLY A 149 17.58 -16.67 13.63
C GLY A 149 16.20 -16.08 13.95
N TYR A 150 15.65 -15.24 13.06
CA TYR A 150 14.32 -14.66 13.24
C TYR A 150 13.22 -15.63 12.80
N ALA A 151 12.16 -15.73 13.60
CA ALA A 151 10.94 -16.40 13.18
C ALA A 151 10.32 -15.62 12.00
N SER A 152 10.20 -16.25 10.84
CA SER A 152 9.70 -15.62 9.62
C SER A 152 8.61 -16.45 8.95
N ARG A 153 7.88 -15.82 8.01
CA ARG A 153 6.95 -16.52 7.11
C ARG A 153 6.79 -15.80 5.77
N PRO A 154 6.42 -16.51 4.68
CA PRO A 154 5.94 -15.88 3.47
C PRO A 154 4.63 -15.11 3.72
N ILE A 155 4.49 -13.92 3.14
CA ILE A 155 3.28 -13.09 3.20
C ILE A 155 3.06 -12.33 1.89
N THR A 156 1.82 -11.92 1.61
CA THR A 156 1.46 -11.01 0.52
C THR A 156 1.11 -9.67 1.11
N SER A 157 1.61 -8.57 0.56
CA SER A 157 1.19 -7.25 1.03
C SER A 157 -0.24 -6.96 0.57
N GLY A 158 -1.06 -6.48 1.50
CA GLY A 158 -2.42 -6.03 1.25
C GLY A 158 -2.54 -4.58 0.80
N ALA A 159 -1.46 -3.80 0.92
CA ALA A 159 -1.43 -2.37 0.64
C ALA A 159 -0.41 -2.03 -0.45
N GLY A 160 -0.64 -0.90 -1.14
CA GLY A 160 0.35 -0.34 -2.07
C GLY A 160 1.54 0.26 -1.32
N HIS A 161 2.75 0.03 -1.82
CA HIS A 161 4.01 0.58 -1.31
C HIS A 161 4.84 1.15 -2.45
N ASP A 162 5.82 2.00 -2.16
CA ASP A 162 6.71 2.55 -3.19
C ASP A 162 7.49 1.46 -3.93
N ALA A 163 7.81 0.35 -3.26
CA ALA A 163 8.40 -0.86 -3.85
C ALA A 163 7.65 -1.41 -5.07
N VAL A 164 6.34 -1.15 -5.19
CA VAL A 164 5.52 -1.58 -6.33
C VAL A 164 6.03 -1.00 -7.64
N TYR A 165 6.46 0.26 -7.64
CA TYR A 165 6.88 0.97 -8.85
C TYR A 165 8.39 0.91 -9.09
N VAL A 166 9.19 0.85 -8.02
CA VAL A 166 10.66 0.80 -8.14
C VAL A 166 11.16 -0.57 -8.65
N HIS A 167 10.36 -1.64 -8.51
CA HIS A 167 10.74 -2.98 -8.97
C HIS A 167 11.02 -3.07 -10.48
N ASN A 168 10.44 -2.19 -11.30
CA ASN A 168 10.56 -2.23 -12.77
C ASN A 168 11.93 -1.75 -13.30
N GLU A 169 12.73 -1.08 -12.47
CA GLU A 169 14.02 -0.48 -12.86
C GLU A 169 15.24 -1.31 -12.39
N ILE A 170 15.00 -2.57 -12.01
CA ILE A 170 16.02 -3.44 -11.44
C ILE A 170 16.78 -4.19 -12.55
N GLU A 171 18.00 -3.75 -12.84
CA GLU A 171 18.98 -4.48 -13.64
C GLU A 171 20.34 -4.56 -12.92
N ALA A 172 21.01 -5.71 -13.06
CA ALA A 172 22.44 -5.89 -12.79
C ALA A 172 22.99 -5.96 -11.34
N ALA A 173 22.19 -6.23 -10.29
CA ALA A 173 22.80 -6.60 -8.99
C ALA A 173 23.30 -8.05 -8.94
N THR A 174 24.45 -8.25 -8.29
CA THR A 174 24.90 -9.60 -7.93
C THR A 174 24.20 -10.09 -6.67
N GLN A 175 24.20 -11.40 -6.45
CA GLN A 175 23.66 -11.99 -5.21
C GLN A 175 24.31 -11.42 -3.94
N ALA A 176 25.58 -11.00 -4.01
CA ALA A 176 26.30 -10.39 -2.89
C ALA A 176 25.79 -8.98 -2.58
N ASP A 177 25.49 -8.19 -3.62
CA ASP A 177 24.93 -6.83 -3.45
C ASP A 177 23.53 -6.89 -2.81
N ILE A 178 22.71 -7.84 -3.27
CA ILE A 178 21.37 -8.10 -2.77
C ILE A 178 21.42 -8.52 -1.29
N ALA A 179 22.33 -9.46 -0.94
CA ALA A 179 22.50 -9.90 0.44
C ALA A 179 22.95 -8.75 1.37
N ALA A 180 23.95 -7.96 0.94
CA ALA A 180 24.45 -6.84 1.72
C ALA A 180 23.37 -5.77 1.99
N GLY A 181 22.54 -5.44 0.98
CA GLY A 181 21.43 -4.51 1.15
C GLY A 181 20.38 -5.01 2.15
N CYS A 182 20.08 -6.31 2.12
CA CYS A 182 19.14 -6.94 3.04
C CYS A 182 19.66 -6.99 4.49
N ASP A 183 20.92 -7.39 4.68
CA ASP A 183 21.55 -7.48 5.99
C ASP A 183 21.55 -6.12 6.71
N VAL A 184 21.84 -5.03 5.98
CA VAL A 184 21.78 -3.68 6.53
C VAL A 184 20.40 -3.36 7.11
N LEU A 185 19.32 -3.73 6.42
CA LEU A 185 17.96 -3.46 6.88
C LEU A 185 17.61 -4.24 8.15
N LEU A 186 17.94 -5.54 8.18
CA LEU A 186 17.58 -6.41 9.29
C LEU A 186 18.47 -6.21 10.53
N GLU A 187 19.74 -5.84 10.35
CA GLU A 187 20.62 -5.50 11.46
C GLU A 187 20.26 -4.17 12.12
N CYS A 188 19.81 -3.17 11.34
CA CYS A 188 19.35 -1.89 11.89
C CYS A 188 18.16 -2.06 12.82
N ASP A 189 17.23 -2.96 12.49
CA ASP A 189 16.06 -3.25 13.32
C ASP A 189 16.42 -4.09 14.57
N GLY A 190 17.39 -5.00 14.45
CA GLY A 190 17.92 -5.78 15.57
C GLY A 190 18.55 -4.94 16.69
N ARG A 191 19.19 -3.81 16.35
CA ARG A 191 19.79 -2.88 17.33
C ARG A 191 18.76 -1.96 18.00
N ALA A 192 17.55 -1.83 17.46
CA ALA A 192 16.49 -1.00 18.03
C ALA A 192 15.76 -1.66 19.23
N ARG A 193 16.09 -2.91 19.59
CA ARG A 193 15.57 -3.58 20.81
C ARG A 193 16.17 -2.96 22.08
N HIS A 194 15.67 -1.77 22.44
CA HIS A 194 15.80 -1.24 23.80
C HIS A 194 15.07 -2.21 24.76
N PRO A 195 15.69 -2.65 25.89
CA PRO A 195 15.03 -3.57 26.80
C PRO A 195 13.75 -2.92 27.33
N ARG A 196 12.59 -3.48 26.97
CA ARG A 196 11.30 -3.11 27.53
C ARG A 196 11.41 -3.20 29.06
N ARG A 197 11.55 -2.06 29.74
CA ARG A 197 11.42 -1.99 31.20
C ARG A 197 10.00 -2.46 31.52
N ARG A 198 9.86 -3.71 31.95
CA ARG A 198 8.67 -4.17 32.68
C ARG A 198 8.50 -3.24 33.88
N ARG A 199 7.54 -2.32 33.83
CA ARG A 199 7.07 -1.67 35.05
C ARG A 199 6.44 -2.77 35.89
N ALA A 200 7.14 -3.21 36.93
CA ALA A 200 6.54 -3.96 38.01
C ALA A 200 5.39 -3.11 38.56
N ARG A 201 4.17 -3.65 38.52
CA ARG A 201 3.09 -3.16 39.37
C ARG A 201 3.44 -3.62 40.78
N GLU A 202 4.08 -2.76 41.56
CA GLU A 202 4.11 -2.88 43.01
C GLU A 202 2.77 -2.37 43.54
N GLY A 203 2.10 -3.20 44.32
CA GLY A 203 0.83 -2.88 44.94
C GLY A 203 1.00 -1.91 46.10
N VAL A 204 0.01 -1.03 46.24
CA VAL A 204 -0.54 -0.51 47.50
C VAL A 204 -2.04 -0.38 47.28
#